data_AF-A0A9P1F509-F1
#
_entry.id   AF-A0A9P1F509-F1
#
_cell.length_a   1.000
_cell.length_b   1.000
_cell.length_c   1.000
_cell.angle_alpha   90.00
_cell.angle_beta   90.00
_cell.angle_gamma   90.00
#
_symmetry.space_group_name_H-M   'P 1'
#
loop_
_entity.id
_entity.type
_entity.pdbx_description
1 polymer ?
#
loop_
_entity_poly.entity_id
_entity_poly.type
_entity_poly.pdbx_seq_one_letter_code
_entity_poly.pdbx_strand_id
1 'polypeptide(L)'
;MLQLALVSAFTVAVVLGTKDPRCFPPMNVFLDPSCIQDTTSHNPNFDCRGGFFVQSSGIFMGCESDRDCANNGEPNEWCNSDQKGYQWTIAGCHCDPKLKACTVQRFDKRINEVEWAYCTPQQRFKCDQDDYCSRPIP
;
A
#
# COMPACT_ATOMS: atom_id res chain seq x y z
N MET A 1 -29.74 40.00 34.81
CA MET A 1 -29.07 38.69 34.69
C MET A 1 -29.76 37.89 33.60
N LEU A 2 -29.13 37.69 32.44
CA LEU A 2 -29.34 36.50 31.61
C LEU A 2 -28.15 36.38 30.65
N GLN A 3 -27.25 35.44 30.95
CA GLN A 3 -26.09 35.10 30.12
C GLN A 3 -26.59 34.27 28.92
N LEU A 4 -26.33 34.72 27.69
CA LEU A 4 -26.41 33.84 26.52
C LEU A 4 -25.11 33.04 26.43
N ALA A 5 -25.22 31.73 26.69
CA ALA A 5 -24.13 30.78 26.49
C ALA A 5 -23.87 30.58 24.99
N LEU A 6 -22.70 31.01 24.52
CA LEU A 6 -22.15 30.65 23.23
C LEU A 6 -21.67 29.19 23.29
N VAL A 7 -22.47 28.26 22.75
CA VAL A 7 -22.04 26.88 22.54
C VAL A 7 -21.11 26.87 21.33
N SER A 8 -19.81 26.94 21.58
CA SER A 8 -18.78 26.77 20.56
C SER A 8 -18.76 25.31 20.13
N ALA A 9 -19.37 25.03 18.96
CA ALA A 9 -19.25 23.75 18.30
C ALA A 9 -17.82 23.62 17.73
N PHE A 10 -16.93 22.99 18.48
CA PHE A 10 -15.66 22.50 17.94
C PHE A 10 -15.98 21.37 16.96
N THR A 11 -16.08 21.69 15.69
CA THR A 11 -16.03 20.69 14.62
C THR A 11 -14.63 20.13 14.58
N VAL A 12 -14.44 18.94 15.15
CA VAL A 12 -13.23 18.14 14.95
C VAL A 12 -13.26 17.68 13.48
N ALA A 13 -12.59 18.43 12.62
CA ALA A 13 -12.30 17.99 11.27
C ALA A 13 -11.36 16.79 11.37
N VAL A 14 -11.88 15.58 11.15
CA VAL A 14 -11.07 14.39 10.95
C VAL A 14 -10.28 14.62 9.66
N VAL A 15 -9.00 14.97 9.78
CA VAL A 15 -8.06 15.02 8.65
C VAL A 15 -7.81 13.59 8.20
N LEU A 16 -8.71 13.05 7.39
CA LEU A 16 -8.37 11.96 6.47
C LEU A 16 -7.39 12.57 5.48
N GLY A 17 -6.08 12.42 5.76
CA GLY A 17 -5.01 12.93 4.92
C GLY A 17 -5.26 12.48 3.48
N THR A 18 -5.56 13.44 2.61
CA THR A 18 -5.67 13.20 1.18
C THR A 18 -4.29 12.74 0.70
N LYS A 19 -4.18 11.47 0.31
CA LYS A 19 -2.95 10.91 -0.27
C LYS A 19 -2.49 11.79 -1.43
N ASP A 20 -1.19 12.10 -1.50
CA ASP A 20 -0.66 12.96 -2.57
C ASP A 20 -0.95 12.30 -3.94
N PRO A 21 -1.70 12.95 -4.84
CA PRO A 21 -2.05 12.39 -6.14
C PRO A 21 -0.84 12.18 -7.06
N ARG A 22 0.34 12.73 -6.75
CA ARG A 22 1.60 12.43 -7.43
C ARG A 22 2.15 11.07 -7.02
N CYS A 23 1.95 10.69 -5.77
CA CYS A 23 2.35 9.39 -5.23
C CYS A 23 1.31 8.30 -5.52
N PHE A 24 0.02 8.68 -5.49
CA PHE A 24 -1.13 7.79 -5.68
C PHE A 24 -2.13 8.38 -6.69
N PRO A 25 -1.77 8.54 -7.98
CA PRO A 25 -2.73 8.89 -8.99
C PRO A 25 -3.89 7.89 -9.01
N PRO A 26 -5.11 8.34 -9.36
CA PRO A 26 -6.26 7.46 -9.47
C PRO A 26 -5.99 6.41 -10.55
N MET A 27 -5.71 5.19 -10.11
CA MET A 27 -5.61 4.02 -10.96
C MET A 27 -6.86 3.17 -10.73
N ASN A 28 -7.43 2.64 -11.80
CA ASN A 28 -8.51 1.66 -11.75
C ASN A 28 -7.95 0.27 -11.37
N VAL A 29 -7.31 0.17 -10.21
CA VAL A 29 -6.86 -1.11 -9.63
C VAL A 29 -7.99 -1.59 -8.71
N PHE A 30 -8.91 -2.35 -9.29
CA PHE A 30 -10.00 -2.93 -8.54
C PHE A 30 -9.50 -4.17 -7.79
N LEU A 31 -9.80 -4.22 -6.49
CA LEU A 31 -9.75 -5.49 -5.79
C LEU A 31 -10.83 -6.37 -6.43
N ASP A 32 -10.46 -7.53 -6.96
CA ASP A 32 -11.43 -8.48 -7.47
C ASP A 32 -11.80 -9.43 -6.32
N PRO A 33 -12.98 -9.29 -5.67
CA PRO A 33 -13.33 -10.16 -4.56
C PRO A 33 -13.44 -11.63 -4.97
N SER A 34 -13.60 -11.89 -6.28
CA SER A 34 -13.62 -13.24 -6.85
C SER A 34 -12.23 -13.85 -7.01
N CYS A 35 -11.13 -13.11 -6.79
CA CYS A 35 -9.75 -13.63 -6.80
C CYS A 35 -9.51 -14.81 -5.83
N ILE A 36 -10.37 -14.95 -4.81
CA ILE A 36 -10.29 -16.02 -3.81
C ILE A 36 -11.05 -17.27 -4.30
N GLN A 37 -11.94 -17.14 -5.29
CA GLN A 37 -12.86 -18.19 -5.74
C GLN A 37 -12.80 -18.51 -7.25
N ASP A 38 -12.00 -17.78 -8.04
CA ASP A 38 -11.91 -17.93 -9.48
C ASP A 38 -10.69 -18.78 -9.92
N THR A 39 -10.39 -18.82 -11.22
CA THR A 39 -9.22 -19.52 -11.77
C THR A 39 -7.90 -18.81 -11.48
N THR A 40 -7.92 -17.51 -11.13
CA THR A 40 -6.71 -16.79 -10.70
C THR A 40 -6.30 -17.15 -9.28
N SER A 41 -7.20 -17.67 -8.43
CA SER A 41 -6.92 -18.15 -7.08
C SER A 41 -5.74 -19.14 -6.97
N HIS A 42 -5.46 -19.91 -8.03
CA HIS A 42 -4.37 -20.89 -8.06
C HIS A 42 -3.10 -20.37 -8.74
N ASN A 43 -3.13 -19.21 -9.38
CA ASN A 43 -1.96 -18.66 -10.05
C ASN A 43 -1.09 -17.89 -9.04
N PRO A 44 0.08 -18.39 -8.66
CA PRO A 44 0.92 -17.74 -7.65
C PRO A 44 1.54 -16.43 -8.16
N ASN A 45 1.46 -16.15 -9.46
CA ASN A 45 2.01 -14.94 -10.03
C ASN A 45 1.09 -13.74 -9.85
N PHE A 46 -0.20 -13.92 -9.58
CA PHE A 46 -1.15 -12.81 -9.42
C PHE A 46 -1.59 -12.61 -7.98
N ASP A 47 -1.65 -11.36 -7.52
CA ASP A 47 -2.35 -11.01 -6.29
C ASP A 47 -3.84 -10.72 -6.56
N CYS A 48 -4.64 -10.43 -5.53
CA CYS A 48 -6.08 -10.14 -5.66
C CYS A 48 -6.41 -8.83 -6.39
N ARG A 49 -5.39 -8.13 -6.86
CA ARG A 49 -5.48 -6.87 -7.60
C ARG A 49 -4.85 -7.00 -8.99
N GLY A 50 -4.51 -8.23 -9.41
CA GLY A 50 -4.03 -8.53 -10.76
C GLY A 50 -2.60 -8.10 -11.05
N GLY A 51 -1.80 -7.76 -10.03
CA GLY A 51 -0.38 -7.48 -10.22
C GLY A 51 0.40 -8.77 -10.47
N PHE A 52 1.53 -8.71 -11.18
CA PHE A 52 2.44 -9.84 -11.30
C PHE A 52 3.58 -9.81 -10.26
N PHE A 53 4.07 -10.97 -9.84
CA PHE A 53 5.11 -11.08 -8.82
C PHE A 53 6.48 -10.62 -9.33
N VAL A 54 7.15 -9.76 -8.55
CA VAL A 54 8.54 -9.36 -8.77
C VAL A 54 9.41 -9.80 -7.61
N GLN A 55 10.45 -10.58 -7.91
CA GLN A 55 11.43 -11.01 -6.92
C GLN A 55 12.16 -9.80 -6.33
N SER A 56 12.28 -9.77 -5.01
CA SER A 56 12.87 -8.66 -4.25
C SER A 56 13.42 -9.14 -2.90
N SER A 57 13.87 -8.20 -2.05
CA SER A 57 14.28 -8.48 -0.66
C SER A 57 13.13 -8.77 0.31
N GLY A 58 11.88 -8.55 -0.12
CA GLY A 58 10.69 -8.83 0.68
C GLY A 58 10.56 -10.31 1.05
N ILE A 59 9.89 -10.60 2.16
CA ILE A 59 9.70 -11.97 2.66
C ILE A 59 8.23 -12.26 2.96
N PHE A 60 7.85 -13.53 2.83
CA PHE A 60 6.52 -13.98 3.23
C PHE A 60 6.28 -13.66 4.72
N MET A 61 5.22 -12.91 4.98
CA MET A 61 4.71 -12.62 6.32
C MET A 61 3.22 -12.83 6.30
N GLY A 62 2.75 -13.84 7.04
CA GLY A 62 1.33 -14.18 7.09
C GLY A 62 0.48 -13.04 7.66
N CYS A 63 -0.75 -12.89 7.15
CA CYS A 63 -1.70 -11.89 7.62
C CYS A 63 -3.15 -12.39 7.54
N GLU A 64 -4.00 -11.82 8.38
CA GLU A 64 -5.46 -11.93 8.28
C GLU A 64 -6.11 -10.60 7.91
N SER A 65 -5.43 -9.48 8.17
CA SER A 65 -5.90 -8.13 7.87
C SER A 65 -4.76 -7.16 7.59
N ASP A 66 -5.08 -6.01 6.98
CA ASP A 66 -4.10 -4.92 6.74
C ASP A 66 -3.38 -4.45 8.00
N ARG A 67 -4.00 -4.63 9.18
CA ARG A 67 -3.40 -4.28 10.46
C ARG A 67 -2.14 -5.07 10.75
N ASP A 68 -2.09 -6.33 10.32
CA ASP A 68 -0.91 -7.19 10.51
C ASP A 68 0.28 -6.70 9.66
N CYS A 69 -0.01 -5.97 8.58
CA CYS A 69 0.97 -5.43 7.65
C CYS A 69 1.34 -3.97 7.92
N ALA A 70 0.70 -3.32 8.90
CA ALA A 70 0.81 -1.88 9.09
C ALA A 70 2.23 -1.39 9.44
N ASN A 71 3.03 -2.26 10.08
CA ASN A 71 4.41 -1.98 10.51
C ASN A 71 5.45 -2.64 9.60
N ASN A 72 5.13 -2.83 8.31
CA ASN A 72 6.08 -3.34 7.34
C ASN A 72 6.30 -2.30 6.24
N GLY A 73 7.52 -2.26 5.73
CA GLY A 73 7.90 -1.42 4.59
C GLY A 73 7.86 -2.20 3.28
N GLU A 74 7.94 -1.49 2.17
CA GLU A 74 8.20 -2.07 0.86
C GLU A 74 9.57 -2.82 0.82
N PRO A 75 9.84 -3.61 -0.23
CA PRO A 75 11.20 -4.10 -0.49
C PRO A 75 12.20 -2.94 -0.55
N ASN A 76 13.42 -3.15 -0.03
CA ASN A 76 14.43 -2.09 -0.02
C ASN A 76 14.76 -1.59 -1.43
N GLU A 77 14.68 -2.45 -2.45
CA GLU A 77 14.90 -2.08 -3.86
C GLU A 77 13.81 -1.14 -4.40
N TRP A 78 12.64 -1.17 -3.78
CA TRP A 78 11.45 -0.40 -4.16
C TRP A 78 11.41 0.97 -3.49
N CYS A 79 12.37 1.29 -2.63
CA CYS A 79 12.49 2.66 -2.16
C CYS A 79 12.77 3.62 -3.33
N ASN A 80 12.19 4.81 -3.27
CA ASN A 80 12.16 5.84 -4.31
C ASN A 80 11.60 5.32 -5.64
N SER A 81 10.56 4.48 -5.56
CA SER A 81 9.91 3.90 -6.74
C SER A 81 9.36 4.97 -7.68
N ASP A 82 8.81 6.06 -7.14
CA ASP A 82 8.30 7.20 -7.90
C ASP A 82 9.38 7.85 -8.79
N GLN A 83 10.59 8.04 -8.26
CA GLN A 83 11.74 8.60 -8.99
C GLN A 83 12.25 7.64 -10.08
N LYS A 84 11.98 6.34 -9.93
CA LYS A 84 12.39 5.28 -10.86
C LYS A 84 11.36 5.00 -11.97
N GLY A 85 10.33 5.85 -12.09
CA GLY A 85 9.29 5.71 -13.10
C GLY A 85 8.14 4.76 -12.72
N TYR A 86 8.09 4.34 -11.46
CA TYR A 86 6.95 3.62 -10.91
C TYR A 86 5.97 4.57 -10.24
N GLN A 87 4.86 4.02 -9.79
CA GLN A 87 3.81 4.73 -9.07
C GLN A 87 3.14 3.79 -8.09
N TRP A 88 2.93 4.22 -6.86
CA TRP A 88 2.26 3.35 -5.90
C TRP A 88 0.77 3.20 -6.26
N THR A 89 0.26 1.97 -6.27
CA THR A 89 -1.17 1.72 -6.50
C THR A 89 -1.96 1.95 -5.22
N ILE A 90 -1.37 1.61 -4.08
CA ILE A 90 -1.92 1.74 -2.72
C ILE A 90 -0.77 2.15 -1.79
N ALA A 91 -1.10 2.87 -0.72
CA ALA A 91 -0.11 3.31 0.25
C ALA A 91 0.39 2.17 1.14
N GLY A 92 1.58 1.68 0.81
CA GLY A 92 2.36 0.74 1.60
C GLY A 92 1.79 -0.67 1.65
N CYS A 93 2.29 -1.43 2.62
CA CYS A 93 1.94 -2.83 2.81
C CYS A 93 0.48 -3.03 3.22
N HIS A 94 -0.14 -4.05 2.63
CA HIS A 94 -1.50 -4.49 2.90
C HIS A 94 -1.57 -6.02 2.89
N CYS A 95 -2.65 -6.56 3.43
CA CYS A 95 -2.86 -8.00 3.43
C CYS A 95 -3.53 -8.41 2.13
N ASP A 96 -2.88 -9.27 1.35
CA ASP A 96 -3.53 -9.90 0.21
C ASP A 96 -4.35 -11.11 0.72
N PRO A 97 -5.67 -11.15 0.52
CA PRO A 97 -6.52 -12.17 1.11
C PRO A 97 -6.39 -13.55 0.44
N LYS A 98 -5.86 -13.61 -0.79
CA LYS A 98 -5.57 -14.86 -1.50
C LYS A 98 -4.22 -15.44 -1.07
N LEU A 99 -3.18 -14.61 -1.09
CA LEU A 99 -1.83 -15.01 -0.71
C LEU A 99 -1.69 -15.19 0.81
N LYS A 100 -2.63 -14.61 1.59
CA LYS A 100 -2.58 -14.55 3.05
C LYS A 100 -1.25 -14.00 3.55
N ALA A 101 -0.74 -13.00 2.85
CA ALA A 101 0.57 -12.44 3.09
C ALA A 101 0.57 -10.92 2.94
N CYS A 102 1.50 -10.27 3.64
CA CYS A 102 1.75 -8.84 3.48
C CYS A 102 2.45 -8.55 2.16
N THR A 103 1.76 -7.85 1.27
CA THR A 103 2.25 -7.44 -0.04
C THR A 103 2.19 -5.94 -0.21
N VAL A 104 2.97 -5.44 -1.16
CA VAL A 104 2.92 -4.06 -1.63
C VAL A 104 2.90 -4.07 -3.15
N GLN A 105 2.26 -3.05 -3.72
CA GLN A 105 2.04 -2.96 -5.16
C GLN A 105 2.47 -1.60 -5.71
N ARG A 106 3.05 -1.63 -6.90
CA ARG A 106 3.34 -0.43 -7.69
C ARG A 106 3.01 -0.69 -9.16
N PHE A 107 2.75 0.37 -9.88
CA PHE A 107 2.51 0.38 -11.30
C PHE A 107 3.78 0.81 -12.04
N ASP A 108 4.23 0.01 -13.01
CA ASP A 108 5.35 0.34 -13.88
C ASP A 108 4.84 1.10 -15.11
N LYS A 109 5.12 2.41 -15.17
CA LYS A 109 4.68 3.28 -16.26
C LYS A 109 5.29 2.91 -17.62
N ARG A 110 6.41 2.18 -17.63
CA ARG A 110 7.15 1.85 -18.86
C ARG A 110 6.49 0.71 -19.62
N ILE A 111 5.95 -0.27 -18.90
CA ILE A 111 5.29 -1.45 -19.46
C ILE A 111 3.77 -1.44 -19.27
N ASN A 112 3.23 -0.47 -18.52
CA ASN A 112 1.80 -0.31 -18.26
C ASN A 112 1.19 -1.53 -17.53
N GLU A 113 1.94 -2.08 -16.56
CA GLU A 113 1.54 -3.23 -15.76
C GLU A 113 1.69 -2.97 -14.26
N VAL A 114 0.95 -3.72 -13.45
CA VAL A 114 1.03 -3.68 -11.98
C VAL A 114 1.97 -4.78 -11.51
N GLU A 115 2.92 -4.41 -10.65
CA GLU A 115 3.86 -5.29 -9.97
C GLU A 115 3.47 -5.43 -8.50
N TRP A 116 3.64 -6.63 -7.94
CA TRP A 116 3.59 -6.82 -6.49
C TRP A 116 4.83 -7.55 -5.98
N ALA A 117 5.14 -7.31 -4.72
CA ALA A 117 6.19 -8.00 -3.99
C ALA A 117 5.77 -8.20 -2.54
N TYR A 118 6.46 -9.12 -1.85
CA TYR A 118 6.35 -9.23 -0.40
C TYR A 118 6.90 -7.99 0.29
N CYS A 119 6.38 -7.71 1.47
CA CYS A 119 6.89 -6.62 2.30
C CYS A 119 8.18 -6.99 3.06
N THR A 120 8.87 -5.97 3.56
CA THR A 120 10.04 -6.06 4.43
C THR A 120 9.64 -5.74 5.87
N PRO A 121 9.99 -6.57 6.86
CA PRO A 121 9.80 -6.21 8.27
C PRO A 121 10.48 -4.88 8.60
N GLN A 122 9.84 -4.00 9.38
CA GLN A 122 10.37 -2.65 9.68
C GLN A 122 11.84 -2.66 10.14
N GLN A 123 12.23 -3.63 10.96
CA GLN A 123 13.60 -3.74 11.51
C GLN A 123 14.67 -4.01 10.44
N ARG A 124 14.25 -4.47 9.25
CA ARG A 124 15.12 -4.79 8.11
C ARG A 124 14.92 -3.81 6.95
N PHE A 125 13.89 -2.97 7.04
CA PHE A 125 13.62 -1.95 6.05
C PHE A 125 14.72 -0.88 6.13
N LYS A 126 15.29 -0.56 4.98
CA LYS A 126 16.32 0.45 4.83
C LYS A 126 16.01 1.27 3.58
N CYS A 127 15.80 2.56 3.80
CA CYS A 127 15.83 3.54 2.74
C CYS A 127 16.76 4.67 3.13
N ASP A 128 17.82 4.85 2.35
CA ASP A 128 18.91 5.78 2.67
C ASP A 128 18.57 7.25 2.31
N GLN A 129 17.33 7.53 1.86
CA GLN A 129 16.87 8.86 1.42
C GLN A 129 15.41 9.11 1.86
N ASP A 130 15.03 10.39 1.89
CA ASP A 130 13.64 10.81 2.08
C ASP A 130 12.77 10.33 0.90
N ASP A 131 12.16 9.16 1.04
CA ASP A 131 11.16 8.68 0.09
C ASP A 131 9.84 9.40 0.34
N TYR A 132 9.61 10.41 -0.49
CA TYR A 132 8.43 11.26 -0.44
C TYR A 132 7.11 10.49 -0.53
N CYS A 133 7.11 9.36 -1.24
CA CYS A 133 5.91 8.61 -1.57
C CYS A 133 5.75 7.30 -0.79
N SER A 134 6.78 6.85 -0.09
CA SER A 134 6.67 5.75 0.88
C SER A 134 6.01 6.20 2.17
N ARG A 135 5.54 5.22 2.97
CA ARG A 135 4.92 5.53 4.26
C ARG A 135 5.89 6.37 5.10
N PRO A 136 5.42 7.42 5.79
CA PRO A 136 6.23 8.06 6.81
C PRO A 136 6.60 7.00 7.84
N ILE A 137 7.90 6.84 8.04
CA ILE A 137 8.46 6.05 9.15
C ILE A 137 7.93 6.72 10.43
N PRO A 138 7.15 6.04 11.28
CA PRO A 138 6.67 6.62 12.52
C PRO A 138 7.81 6.95 13.50
#